data_AF-A0A094QR70-F1
#
_entry.id   AF-A0A094QR70-F1
#
_cell.length_a   1.000
_cell.length_b   1.000
_cell.length_c   1.000
_cell.angle_alpha   90.00
_cell.angle_beta   90.00
_cell.angle_gamma   90.00
#
_symmetry.space_group_name_H-M   'P 1'
#
loop_
_entity.id
_entity.type
_entity.pdbx_description
1 polymer ?
#
loop_
_entity_poly.entity_id
_entity_poly.type
_entity_poly.pdbx_seq_one_letter_code
_entity_poly.pdbx_strand_id
1 'polypeptide(L)'
;MNVAAGDAALTRAIRACKEFSCGRIQVASVLGCVYWEIESRVVSPNPDAAGSFLTMGMLRTLVKSTTGKEVATIVLRSGVAYSPTVAVVPTAIICHQYQTTERVPSNTYVSR
;
A
#
# COMPACT_ATOMS: atom_id res chain seq x y z
N MET A 1 5.23 -6.53 -6.38
CA MET A 1 4.79 -7.92 -6.52
C MET A 1 3.43 -7.78 -7.14
N ASN A 2 3.27 -8.16 -8.39
CA ASN A 2 1.94 -8.20 -9.01
C ASN A 2 1.36 -9.55 -8.70
N VAL A 3 0.06 -9.58 -8.45
CA VAL A 3 -0.50 -10.73 -7.76
C VAL A 3 -1.93 -10.96 -8.19
N ALA A 4 -2.11 -12.03 -8.97
CA ALA A 4 -3.37 -12.72 -9.14
C ALA A 4 -3.72 -13.53 -7.88
N ALA A 5 -4.98 -13.90 -7.72
CA ALA A 5 -5.41 -14.79 -6.65
C ALA A 5 -4.61 -16.12 -6.71
N GLY A 6 -3.90 -16.46 -5.63
CA GLY A 6 -3.09 -17.69 -5.52
C GLY A 6 -1.57 -17.47 -5.46
N ASP A 7 -1.06 -16.27 -5.70
CA ASP A 7 0.38 -16.04 -5.61
C ASP A 7 0.87 -15.88 -4.15
N ALA A 8 1.92 -16.65 -3.82
CA ALA A 8 2.54 -16.73 -2.51
C ALA A 8 2.99 -15.38 -1.95
N ALA A 9 3.33 -14.41 -2.80
CA ALA A 9 3.61 -13.04 -2.43
C ALA A 9 2.40 -12.36 -1.79
N LEU A 10 1.22 -12.48 -2.40
CA LEU A 10 -0.02 -11.90 -1.87
C LEU A 10 -0.42 -12.61 -0.60
N THR A 11 -0.31 -13.94 -0.55
CA THR A 11 -0.59 -14.69 0.68
C THR A 11 0.30 -14.25 1.84
N ARG A 12 1.60 -14.03 1.60
CA ARG A 12 2.52 -13.48 2.61
C ARG A 12 2.16 -12.06 3.01
N ALA A 13 1.82 -11.21 2.05
CA ALA A 13 1.44 -9.83 2.32
C ALA A 13 0.14 -9.73 3.13
N ILE A 14 -0.89 -10.52 2.79
CA ILE A 14 -2.15 -10.61 3.53
C ILE A 14 -1.94 -11.15 4.95
N ARG A 15 -1.02 -12.11 5.13
CA ARG A 15 -0.72 -12.65 6.47
C ARG A 15 -0.23 -11.56 7.43
N ALA A 16 0.54 -10.58 6.94
CA ALA A 16 0.97 -9.45 7.74
C ALA A 16 -0.21 -8.59 8.24
N CYS A 17 -1.35 -8.60 7.54
CA CYS A 17 -2.52 -7.83 7.94
C CYS A 17 -3.29 -8.43 9.13
N LYS A 18 -2.85 -9.60 9.63
CA LYS A 18 -3.29 -10.11 10.93
C LYS A 18 -2.63 -9.37 12.10
N GLU A 19 -1.42 -8.85 11.88
CA GLU A 19 -0.62 -8.17 12.89
C GLU A 19 -0.67 -6.65 12.72
N PHE A 20 -0.82 -6.18 11.47
CA PHE A 20 -0.80 -4.77 11.12
C PHE A 20 -2.09 -4.33 10.44
N SER A 21 -2.44 -3.05 10.62
CA SER A 21 -3.51 -2.43 9.86
C SER A 21 -3.07 -2.24 8.41
N CYS A 22 -3.90 -2.69 7.46
CA CYS A 22 -3.58 -2.72 6.05
C CYS A 22 -4.63 -2.05 5.16
N GLY A 23 -4.17 -1.54 4.03
CA GLY A 23 -5.03 -1.22 2.88
C GLY A 23 -4.83 -2.24 1.76
N ARG A 24 -5.77 -2.28 0.81
CA ARG A 24 -5.64 -3.05 -0.42
C ARG A 24 -6.11 -2.19 -1.59
N ILE A 25 -5.31 -2.17 -2.65
CA ILE A 25 -5.66 -1.51 -3.91
C ILE A 25 -5.42 -2.45 -5.09
N GLN A 26 -6.01 -2.12 -6.22
CA GLN A 26 -5.67 -2.71 -7.51
C GLN A 26 -5.18 -1.60 -8.43
N VAL A 27 -4.08 -1.86 -9.13
CA VAL A 27 -3.47 -0.92 -10.07
C VAL A 27 -3.28 -1.57 -11.42
N ALA A 28 -3.31 -0.77 -12.47
CA ALA A 28 -3.05 -1.20 -13.82
C ALA A 28 -2.44 -0.05 -14.63
N SER A 29 -1.62 -0.38 -15.63
CA SER A 29 -1.04 0.57 -16.58
C SER A 29 -1.21 0.03 -17.99
N VAL A 30 -1.46 0.90 -18.97
CA VAL A 30 -1.58 0.51 -20.38
C VAL A 30 -0.26 -0.04 -20.91
N LEU A 31 0.87 0.59 -20.55
CA LEU A 31 2.20 0.25 -21.05
C LEU A 31 3.00 -0.65 -20.08
N GLY A 32 2.56 -0.74 -18.83
CA GLY A 32 3.31 -1.33 -17.74
C GLY A 32 4.01 -0.25 -16.92
N CYS A 33 4.66 -0.68 -15.83
CA CYS A 33 5.42 0.18 -14.93
C CYS A 33 6.70 -0.54 -14.57
N VAL A 34 7.81 0.20 -14.47
CA VAL A 34 9.08 -0.32 -13.93
C VAL A 34 8.95 -0.58 -12.44
N TYR A 35 8.23 0.28 -11.73
CA TYR A 35 7.77 0.04 -10.37
C TYR A 35 6.58 0.95 -10.07
N TRP A 36 5.84 0.62 -9.02
CA TRP A 36 4.81 1.50 -8.47
C TRP A 36 5.29 2.12 -7.18
N GLU A 37 4.93 3.38 -7.00
CA GLU A 37 5.06 4.10 -5.75
C GLU A 37 3.69 4.52 -5.27
N ILE A 38 3.35 4.13 -4.04
CA ILE A 38 2.07 4.44 -3.43
C ILE A 38 2.35 5.19 -2.14
N GLU A 39 1.85 6.42 -2.09
CA GLU A 39 1.79 7.19 -0.86
C GLU A 39 0.43 6.98 -0.21
N SER A 40 0.39 6.87 1.10
CA SER A 40 -0.83 6.63 1.86
C SER A 40 -0.80 7.33 3.21
N ARG A 41 -1.98 7.70 3.69
CA ARG A 41 -2.21 8.10 5.08
C ARG A 41 -2.73 6.93 5.87
N VAL A 42 -2.22 6.73 7.08
CA VAL A 42 -2.78 5.80 8.05
C VAL A 42 -3.65 6.62 9.00
N VAL A 43 -4.92 6.27 9.10
CA VAL A 43 -5.91 7.09 9.80
C VAL A 43 -6.75 6.28 10.76
N SER A 44 -7.21 6.91 11.84
CA SER A 44 -8.19 6.37 12.79
C SER A 44 -9.35 7.35 12.96
N PRO A 45 -10.53 6.91 13.43
CA PRO A 45 -11.61 7.81 13.80
C PRO A 45 -11.14 8.82 14.85
N ASN A 46 -11.56 10.06 14.70
CA ASN A 46 -11.30 11.09 15.68
C ASN A 46 -12.34 11.02 16.82
N PRO A 47 -11.93 10.78 18.08
CA PRO A 47 -12.85 10.76 19.21
C PRO A 47 -13.47 12.13 19.51
N ASP A 48 -12.79 13.22 19.14
CA ASP A 48 -13.18 14.58 19.50
C ASP A 48 -14.07 15.24 18.43
N ALA A 49 -14.17 14.66 17.23
CA ALA A 49 -14.97 15.20 16.14
C ALA A 49 -15.55 14.09 15.26
N ALA A 50 -16.84 13.82 15.46
CA ALA A 50 -17.61 12.83 14.71
C ALA A 50 -17.50 13.08 13.19
N GLY A 51 -17.29 12.01 12.43
CA GLY A 51 -17.13 12.08 10.97
C GLY A 51 -15.76 12.54 10.49
N SER A 52 -14.80 12.77 11.39
CA SER A 52 -13.42 13.12 11.04
C SER A 52 -12.42 12.02 11.43
N PHE A 53 -11.21 12.12 10.89
CA PHE A 53 -10.15 11.14 11.09
C PHE A 53 -8.86 11.80 11.59
N LEU A 54 -8.18 11.15 12.53
CA LEU A 54 -6.83 11.49 12.94
C LEU A 54 -5.81 10.79 12.04
N THR A 55 -4.78 11.51 11.62
CA THR A 55 -3.65 10.91 10.88
C THR A 55 -2.65 10.34 11.86
N MET A 56 -2.52 9.02 11.88
CA MET A 56 -1.56 8.29 12.71
C MET A 56 -0.14 8.29 12.10
N GLY A 57 -0.05 8.44 10.78
CA GLY A 57 1.24 8.46 10.08
C GLY A 57 1.09 8.41 8.57
N MET A 58 2.24 8.40 7.90
CA MET A 58 2.36 8.27 6.45
C MET A 58 3.00 6.93 6.10
N LEU A 59 2.55 6.32 5.02
CA LEU A 59 3.10 5.09 4.46
C LEU A 59 3.51 5.33 3.01
N ARG A 60 4.75 4.99 2.67
CA ARG A 60 5.24 4.89 1.30
C ARG A 60 5.52 3.43 0.96
N THR A 61 4.90 2.92 -0.09
CA THR A 61 5.01 1.54 -0.54
C THR A 61 5.56 1.50 -1.97
N LEU A 62 6.71 0.84 -2.15
CA LEU A 62 7.30 0.56 -3.46
C LEU A 62 7.02 -0.87 -3.86
N VAL A 63 6.50 -1.06 -5.08
CA VAL A 63 6.05 -2.35 -5.59
C VAL A 63 6.74 -2.63 -6.92
N LYS A 64 7.19 -3.88 -7.10
CA LYS A 64 7.80 -4.36 -8.35
C LYS A 64 6.98 -4.03 -9.60
N SER A 65 7.66 -4.06 -10.75
CA SER A 65 7.13 -3.80 -12.09
C SER A 65 5.85 -4.55 -12.41
N THR A 66 5.00 -3.93 -13.24
CA THR A 66 3.86 -4.54 -13.95
C THR A 66 4.08 -4.54 -15.44
N THR A 67 3.64 -5.59 -16.11
CA THR A 67 3.50 -5.61 -17.56
C THR A 67 2.30 -4.76 -17.99
N GLY A 68 2.24 -4.38 -19.27
CA GLY A 68 1.12 -3.62 -19.81
C GLY A 68 -0.20 -4.38 -19.72
N LYS A 69 -1.26 -3.67 -19.34
CA LYS A 69 -2.64 -4.15 -19.14
C LYS A 69 -2.80 -5.20 -18.03
N GLU A 70 -1.77 -5.40 -17.23
CA GLU A 70 -1.83 -6.26 -16.05
C GLU A 70 -2.54 -5.54 -14.89
N VAL A 71 -3.47 -6.22 -14.24
CA VAL A 71 -4.09 -5.76 -12.99
C VAL A 71 -3.34 -6.38 -11.81
N ALA A 72 -2.63 -5.55 -11.04
CA ALA A 72 -1.89 -5.98 -9.87
C ALA A 72 -2.63 -5.62 -8.58
N THR A 73 -2.78 -6.59 -7.67
CA THR A 73 -3.32 -6.36 -6.33
C THR A 73 -2.18 -6.02 -5.36
N ILE A 74 -2.25 -4.88 -4.69
CA ILE A 74 -1.22 -4.39 -3.75
C ILE A 74 -1.80 -4.33 -2.35
N VAL A 75 -1.06 -4.87 -1.38
CA VAL A 75 -1.34 -4.73 0.05
C VAL A 75 -0.45 -3.64 0.63
N LEU A 76 -1.08 -2.65 1.25
CA LEU A 76 -0.45 -1.50 1.88
C LEU A 76 -0.34 -1.77 3.37
N ARG A 77 0.75 -2.41 3.78
CA ARG A 77 1.00 -2.74 5.19
C ARG A 77 1.56 -1.53 5.93
N SER A 78 0.78 -0.98 6.87
CA SER A 78 1.28 0.08 7.76
C SER A 78 2.27 -0.44 8.80
N GLY A 79 2.79 0.46 9.64
CA GLY A 79 3.50 0.11 10.87
C GLY A 79 2.61 0.10 12.13
N VAL A 80 1.29 0.29 11.96
CA VAL A 80 0.33 0.32 13.08
C VAL A 80 -0.22 -1.08 13.29
N ALA A 81 -0.33 -1.51 14.55
CA ALA A 81 -0.95 -2.79 14.90
C ALA A 81 -2.36 -2.92 14.30
N TYR A 82 -2.80 -4.14 14.04
CA TYR A 82 -4.12 -4.41 13.49
C TYR A 82 -5.21 -3.82 14.40
N SER A 83 -6.06 -2.99 13.80
CA SER A 83 -7.28 -2.47 14.41
C SER A 83 -8.37 -2.38 13.34
N PRO A 84 -9.60 -2.80 13.62
CA PRO A 84 -10.71 -2.71 12.66
C PRO A 84 -11.10 -1.26 12.34
N THR A 85 -10.68 -0.29 13.16
CA THR A 85 -10.99 1.13 12.95
C THR A 85 -9.87 1.88 12.23
N VAL A 86 -8.68 1.29 12.08
CA VAL A 86 -7.56 1.95 11.39
C VAL A 86 -7.63 1.64 9.90
N ALA A 87 -7.60 2.68 9.09
CA ALA A 87 -7.61 2.57 7.63
C ALA A 87 -6.28 3.06 7.05
N VAL A 88 -5.84 2.42 5.96
CA VAL A 88 -4.73 2.89 5.13
C VAL A 88 -5.32 3.43 3.83
N VAL A 89 -5.24 4.74 3.66
CA VAL A 89 -5.88 5.48 2.56
C VAL A 89 -4.80 5.95 1.58
N PRO A 90 -4.78 5.43 0.33
CA PRO A 90 -3.88 5.92 -0.70
C PRO A 90 -4.14 7.40 -1.01
N THR A 91 -3.09 8.19 -1.10
CA THR A 91 -3.14 9.61 -1.48
C THR A 91 -2.53 9.87 -2.85
N ALA A 92 -1.56 9.06 -3.26
CA ALA A 92 -0.98 9.09 -4.59
C ALA A 92 -0.60 7.68 -5.04
N ILE A 93 -0.77 7.40 -6.33
CA ILE A 93 -0.37 6.15 -6.97
C ILE A 93 0.39 6.53 -8.24
N ILE A 94 1.67 6.21 -8.28
CA ILE A 94 2.59 6.64 -9.34
C ILE A 94 3.16 5.41 -10.04
N CYS A 95 2.98 5.37 -11.35
CA CYS A 95 3.59 4.38 -12.23
C CYS A 95 4.89 4.96 -12.80
N HIS A 96 6.03 4.45 -12.33
CA HIS A 96 7.33 4.92 -12.80
C HIS A 96 7.76 4.19 -14.08
N GLN A 97 8.28 4.95 -15.05
CA GLN A 97 8.77 4.43 -16.33
C GLN A 97 10.30 4.29 -16.38
N TYR A 98 11.00 4.75 -15.33
CA TYR A 98 12.45 4.69 -15.21
C TYR A 98 12.86 3.90 -13.98
N GLN A 99 14.09 3.40 -13.96
CA GLN A 99 14.65 2.67 -12.82
C GLN A 99 14.90 3.61 -11.64
N THR A 100 14.75 3.08 -10.43
CA THR A 100 15.16 3.75 -9.18
C THR A 100 16.40 3.08 -8.62
N THR A 101 17.18 3.82 -7.84
CA THR A 101 18.27 3.27 -7.02
C THR A 101 17.77 2.72 -5.69
N GLU A 102 16.51 2.97 -5.33
CA GLU A 102 15.90 2.46 -4.11
C GLU A 102 15.62 0.95 -4.17
N ARG A 103 15.58 0.31 -3.00
CA ARG A 103 15.20 -1.10 -2.91
C ARG A 103 13.71 -1.26 -3.17
N VAL A 104 13.38 -2.00 -4.24
CA VAL A 104 11.99 -2.39 -4.58
C VAL A 104 11.84 -3.92 -4.47
N PRO A 105 10.85 -4.45 -3.73
CA PRO A 105 9.79 -3.75 -3.01
C PRO A 105 10.23 -3.28 -1.61
N SER A 106 9.57 -2.25 -1.10
CA SER A 106 9.78 -1.70 0.24
C SER A 106 8.51 -1.07 0.81
N ASN A 107 8.41 -0.98 2.13
CA ASN A 107 7.36 -0.28 2.86
C ASN A 107 8.02 0.58 3.93
N THR A 108 7.77 1.88 3.91
CA THR A 108 8.30 2.84 4.87
C THR A 108 7.14 3.54 5.56
N TYR A 109 6.97 3.28 6.86
CA TYR A 109 5.97 3.94 7.69
C TYR A 109 6.64 4.96 8.61
N VAL A 110 6.08 6.16 8.67
CA VAL A 110 6.50 7.23 9.57
C VAL A 110 5.30 7.63 10.42
N SER A 111 5.38 7.39 11.74
CA SER A 111 4.34 7.81 12.69
C SER A 111 4.33 9.34 12.84
N ARG A 112 3.15 9.89 13.13
CA ARG A 112 2.98 11.27 13.60
C ARG A 112 2.90 11.35 15.11
#